data_AF-A0A533XMA1-F1
#
_entry.id   AF-A0A533XMA1-F1
#
_cell.length_a   1.000
_cell.length_b   1.000
_cell.length_c   1.000
_cell.angle_alpha   90.00
_cell.angle_beta   90.00
_cell.angle_gamma   90.00
#
_symmetry.space_group_name_H-M   'P 1'
#
loop_
_entity.id
_entity.type
_entity.pdbx_description
1 polymer ?
#
loop_
_entity_poly.entity_id
_entity_poly.type
_entity_poly.pdbx_seq_one_letter_code
_entity_poly.pdbx_strand_id
1 'polypeptide(L)'
;MREIYGRSWDRLADVNLAVIRWLLDVFRINTPLRLASAMDLRHGPTDRLIDICHAVGATQYIAGTGAAHYMDRTKFEASGVQLEEQQFRHPIYPQCYEPFVPGMAAIDLLLTCGADAISRLRAMRATLADGSGAEAETSRREVERRGGEHARK
;
A
#
# COMPACT_ATOMS: atom_id res chain seq x y z
N MET A 1 -11.67 -12.77 -15.98
CA MET A 1 -10.85 -13.90 -15.48
C MET A 1 -10.74 -15.01 -16.53
N ARG A 2 -11.84 -15.68 -16.94
CA ARG A 2 -11.82 -16.63 -18.09
C ARG A 2 -11.16 -16.07 -19.35
N GLU A 3 -11.44 -14.82 -19.69
CA GLU A 3 -10.81 -14.11 -20.84
C GLU A 3 -9.29 -13.96 -20.70
N ILE A 4 -8.79 -13.69 -19.49
CA ILE A 4 -7.34 -13.53 -19.24
C ILE A 4 -6.62 -14.86 -19.39
N TYR A 5 -7.19 -15.95 -18.85
CA TYR A 5 -6.61 -17.29 -18.95
C TYR A 5 -6.80 -17.94 -20.32
N GLY A 6 -7.88 -17.62 -21.03
CA GLY A 6 -8.18 -18.17 -22.36
C GLY A 6 -7.39 -17.53 -23.49
N ARG A 7 -6.65 -16.45 -23.21
CA ARG A 7 -5.82 -15.74 -24.18
C ARG A 7 -4.37 -16.22 -24.11
N SER A 8 -3.72 -16.39 -25.27
CA SER A 8 -2.27 -16.55 -25.36
C SER A 8 -1.58 -15.19 -25.20
N TRP A 9 -0.55 -15.14 -24.35
CA TRP A 9 0.23 -13.94 -24.06
C TRP A 9 1.68 -14.14 -24.49
N ASP A 10 2.24 -13.17 -25.21
CA ASP A 10 3.64 -13.24 -25.67
C ASP A 10 4.62 -12.72 -24.62
N ARG A 11 4.17 -11.82 -23.73
CA ARG A 11 5.00 -11.18 -22.70
C ARG A 11 4.34 -11.26 -21.33
N LEU A 12 5.15 -11.52 -20.30
CA LEU A 12 4.73 -11.49 -18.90
C LEU A 12 4.16 -10.11 -18.50
N ALA A 13 4.69 -9.04 -19.08
CA ALA A 13 4.20 -7.68 -18.83
C ALA A 13 2.75 -7.48 -19.30
N ASP A 14 2.35 -8.09 -20.42
CA ASP A 14 1.03 -7.92 -21.00
C ASP A 14 -0.04 -8.60 -20.16
N VAL A 15 0.23 -9.83 -19.70
CA VAL A 15 -0.66 -10.54 -18.77
C VAL A 15 -0.74 -9.84 -17.42
N ASN A 16 0.38 -9.34 -16.88
CA ASN A 16 0.37 -8.58 -15.63
C ASN A 16 -0.46 -7.30 -15.76
N LEU A 17 -0.33 -6.56 -16.86
CA LEU A 17 -1.12 -5.37 -17.12
C LEU A 17 -2.62 -5.69 -17.23
N ALA A 18 -2.97 -6.80 -17.88
CA ALA A 18 -4.36 -7.27 -17.98
C ALA A 18 -4.94 -7.64 -16.60
N VAL A 19 -4.19 -8.36 -15.77
CA VAL A 19 -4.59 -8.70 -14.39
C VAL A 19 -4.74 -7.45 -13.53
N ILE A 20 -3.79 -6.50 -13.60
CA ILE A 20 -3.86 -5.23 -12.88
C ILE A 20 -5.13 -4.46 -13.27
N ARG A 21 -5.38 -4.29 -14.58
CA ARG A 21 -6.59 -3.59 -15.06
C ARG A 21 -7.87 -4.27 -14.59
N TRP A 22 -7.93 -5.60 -14.65
CA TRP A 22 -9.08 -6.35 -14.16
C TRP A 22 -9.29 -6.18 -12.65
N LEU A 23 -8.22 -6.23 -11.85
CA LEU A 23 -8.30 -5.99 -10.41
C LEU A 23 -8.78 -4.56 -10.12
N LEU A 24 -8.23 -3.54 -10.78
CA LEU A 24 -8.66 -2.15 -10.63
C LEU A 24 -10.15 -2.01 -10.91
N ASP A 25 -10.65 -2.63 -11.97
CA ASP A 25 -12.06 -2.55 -12.37
C ASP A 25 -13.00 -3.23 -11.38
N VAL A 26 -12.62 -4.43 -10.89
CA VAL A 26 -13.39 -5.16 -9.87
C VAL A 26 -13.39 -4.41 -8.53
N PHE A 27 -12.25 -3.82 -8.14
CA PHE A 27 -12.15 -3.00 -6.93
C PHE A 27 -12.68 -1.57 -7.10
N ARG A 28 -13.21 -1.22 -8.28
CA ARG A 28 -13.75 0.13 -8.58
C ARG A 28 -12.72 1.23 -8.31
N ILE A 29 -11.48 0.99 -8.70
CA ILE A 29 -10.36 1.94 -8.62
C ILE A 29 -10.23 2.63 -9.98
N ASN A 30 -10.67 3.88 -10.03
CA ASN A 30 -10.69 4.67 -11.26
C ASN A 30 -9.43 5.52 -11.47
N THR A 31 -8.40 5.33 -10.64
CA THR A 31 -7.16 6.10 -10.72
C THR A 31 -6.51 5.91 -12.10
N PRO A 32 -6.12 7.00 -12.79
CA PRO A 32 -5.51 6.89 -14.10
C PRO A 32 -4.24 6.03 -14.09
N LEU A 33 -4.20 4.99 -14.93
CA LEU A 33 -3.02 4.15 -15.10
C LEU A 33 -2.11 4.76 -16.19
N ARG A 34 -0.81 4.81 -15.91
CA ARG A 34 0.24 5.23 -16.86
C ARG A 34 1.37 4.22 -16.83
N LEU A 35 2.00 4.01 -17.98
CA LEU A 35 3.17 3.13 -18.09
C LEU A 35 4.44 3.99 -18.07
N ALA A 36 5.36 3.68 -17.16
CA ALA A 36 6.66 4.35 -17.10
C ALA A 36 7.47 4.17 -18.40
N SER A 37 7.26 3.06 -19.12
CA SER A 37 7.89 2.81 -20.42
C SER A 37 7.39 3.72 -21.55
N ALA A 38 6.33 4.50 -21.32
CA ALA A 38 5.83 5.50 -22.26
C ALA A 38 6.29 6.93 -21.89
N MET A 39 7.20 7.06 -20.93
CA MET A 39 7.73 8.34 -20.45
C MET A 39 9.24 8.41 -20.72
N ASP A 40 9.76 9.61 -20.89
CA ASP A 40 11.21 9.86 -20.92
C ASP A 40 11.69 10.08 -19.49
N LEU A 41 12.45 9.12 -18.95
CA LEU A 41 12.81 9.05 -17.53
C LEU A 41 14.32 8.83 -17.38
N ARG A 42 14.93 9.49 -16.39
CA ARG A 42 16.33 9.29 -16.07
C ARG A 42 16.61 7.89 -15.53
N HIS A 43 17.87 7.49 -15.65
CA HIS A 43 18.40 6.29 -15.02
C HIS A 43 18.58 6.51 -13.52
N GLY A 44 18.51 5.42 -12.75
CA GLY A 44 18.57 5.46 -11.28
C GLY A 44 17.20 5.25 -10.64
N PRO A 45 17.09 4.46 -9.57
CA PRO A 45 15.81 4.09 -8.97
C PRO A 45 15.05 5.31 -8.45
N THR A 46 15.71 6.19 -7.69
CA THR A 46 15.06 7.39 -7.13
C THR A 46 14.76 8.45 -8.19
N ASP A 47 15.71 8.76 -9.07
CA ASP A 47 15.54 9.80 -10.10
C ASP A 47 14.37 9.47 -11.03
N ARG A 48 14.20 8.19 -11.38
CA ARG A 48 13.07 7.69 -12.16
C ARG A 48 11.72 7.95 -11.47
N LEU A 49 11.63 7.74 -10.16
CA LEU A 49 10.39 7.97 -9.40
C LEU A 49 10.03 9.46 -9.37
N ILE A 50 11.04 10.32 -9.17
CA ILE A 50 10.87 11.78 -9.20
C ILE A 50 10.39 12.23 -10.59
N ASP A 51 11.00 11.73 -11.66
CA ASP A 51 10.60 12.08 -13.04
C ASP A 51 9.16 11.63 -13.34
N ILE A 52 8.75 10.45 -12.86
CA ILE A 52 7.37 9.99 -12.98
C ILE A 52 6.42 10.97 -12.27
N CYS A 53 6.75 11.41 -11.05
CA CYS A 53 5.96 12.38 -10.32
C CYS A 53 5.82 13.70 -11.09
N HIS A 54 6.93 14.26 -11.57
CA HIS A 54 6.90 15.49 -12.36
C HIS A 54 6.12 15.34 -13.67
N ALA A 55 6.28 14.23 -14.38
CA ALA A 55 5.57 13.96 -15.64
C ALA A 55 4.04 13.92 -15.48
N VAL A 56 3.54 13.58 -14.30
CA VAL A 56 2.10 13.56 -14.00
C VAL A 56 1.63 14.75 -13.15
N GLY A 57 2.52 15.70 -12.83
CA GLY A 57 2.22 16.86 -11.98
C GLY A 57 1.95 16.52 -10.51
N ALA A 58 2.49 15.41 -10.01
CA ALA A 58 2.34 15.01 -8.61
C ALA A 58 3.28 15.79 -7.69
N THR A 59 2.77 16.15 -6.51
CA THR A 59 3.53 16.78 -5.42
C THR A 59 3.99 15.78 -4.36
N GLN A 60 3.47 14.56 -4.41
CA GLN A 60 3.68 13.50 -3.43
C GLN A 60 3.93 12.15 -4.11
N TYR A 61 4.86 11.40 -3.56
CA TYR A 61 5.10 10.00 -3.88
C TYR A 61 4.78 9.14 -2.65
N ILE A 62 3.85 8.20 -2.81
CA ILE A 62 3.44 7.27 -1.76
C ILE A 62 4.21 5.96 -1.95
N ALA A 63 5.15 5.70 -1.05
CA ALA A 63 5.97 4.50 -1.03
C ALA A 63 5.32 3.41 -0.17
N GLY A 64 5.48 2.13 -0.53
CA GLY A 64 5.05 1.03 0.35
C GLY A 64 5.86 0.97 1.65
N THR A 65 5.37 0.24 2.66
CA THR A 65 6.10 0.05 3.92
C THR A 65 7.52 -0.47 3.65
N GLY A 66 8.53 0.22 4.20
CA GLY A 66 9.94 -0.14 4.03
C GLY A 66 10.55 0.26 2.67
N ALA A 67 9.75 0.80 1.76
CA ALA A 67 10.24 1.21 0.45
C ALA A 67 11.16 2.43 0.50
N ALA A 68 10.95 3.30 1.48
CA ALA A 68 11.78 4.48 1.67
C ALA A 68 13.25 4.14 2.03
N HIS A 69 13.54 2.93 2.53
CA HIS A 69 14.91 2.53 2.89
C HIS A 69 15.86 2.40 1.69
N TYR A 70 15.32 2.18 0.49
CA TYR A 70 16.11 2.12 -0.75
C TYR A 70 15.99 3.38 -1.61
N MET A 71 15.32 4.42 -1.11
CA MET A 71 15.12 5.69 -1.80
C MET A 71 16.03 6.77 -1.22
N ASP A 72 16.49 7.68 -2.09
CA ASP A 72 17.30 8.83 -1.69
C ASP A 72 16.38 9.99 -1.30
N ARG A 73 16.18 10.18 0.01
CA ARG A 73 15.30 11.22 0.55
C ARG A 73 15.76 12.63 0.19
N THR A 74 17.07 12.87 0.15
CA THR A 74 17.64 14.17 -0.20
C THR A 74 17.28 14.56 -1.64
N LYS A 75 17.25 13.60 -2.56
CA LYS A 75 16.79 13.84 -3.94
C LYS A 75 15.31 14.19 -4.01
N PHE A 76 14.46 13.52 -3.23
CA PHE A 76 13.04 13.86 -3.14
C PHE A 76 12.85 15.29 -2.62
N GLU A 77 13.51 15.64 -1.52
CA GLU A 77 13.48 17.00 -0.94
C GLU A 77 13.93 18.06 -1.96
N ALA A 78 15.06 17.84 -2.63
CA ALA A 78 15.58 18.76 -3.65
C ALA A 78 14.65 18.90 -4.87
N SER A 79 13.86 17.87 -5.18
CA SER A 79 12.91 17.87 -6.31
C SER A 79 11.56 18.52 -6.01
N GLY A 80 11.29 18.85 -4.74
CA GLY A 80 9.99 19.34 -4.29
C GLY A 80 8.88 18.28 -4.21
N VAL A 81 9.20 17.00 -4.42
CA VAL A 81 8.25 15.88 -4.29
C VAL A 81 8.35 15.32 -2.86
N GLN A 82 7.24 15.36 -2.14
CA GLN A 82 7.17 14.81 -0.79
C GLN A 82 7.13 13.28 -0.82
N LEU A 83 8.03 12.64 -0.07
CA LEU A 83 8.06 11.20 0.10
C LEU A 83 7.24 10.79 1.35
N GLU A 84 6.12 10.10 1.12
CA GLU A 84 5.25 9.57 2.17
C GLU A 84 5.33 8.04 2.21
N GLU A 85 5.46 7.46 3.40
CA GLU A 85 5.35 6.02 3.59
C GLU A 85 3.91 5.61 3.87
N GLN A 86 3.39 4.71 3.05
CA GLN A 86 2.05 4.17 3.20
C GLN A 86 1.98 3.25 4.41
N GLN A 87 1.16 3.61 5.40
CA GLN A 87 0.84 2.73 6.53
C GLN A 87 -0.27 1.75 6.18
N PHE A 88 -0.02 0.84 5.24
CA PHE A 88 -1.02 -0.13 4.82
C PHE A 88 -1.28 -1.19 5.91
N ARG A 89 -2.52 -1.29 6.38
CA ARG A 89 -2.98 -2.36 7.27
C ARG A 89 -3.76 -3.38 6.47
N HIS A 90 -3.29 -4.63 6.48
CA HIS A 90 -3.99 -5.72 5.80
C HIS A 90 -5.37 -5.96 6.45
N PRO A 91 -6.45 -6.02 5.67
CA PRO A 91 -7.76 -6.35 6.22
C PRO A 91 -7.76 -7.79 6.74
N ILE A 92 -8.52 -8.03 7.81
CA ILE A 92 -8.87 -9.38 8.26
C ILE A 92 -10.17 -9.78 7.56
N TYR A 93 -10.17 -10.97 6.98
CA TYR A 93 -11.30 -11.52 6.24
C TYR A 93 -11.33 -13.04 6.39
N PRO A 94 -12.49 -13.68 6.19
CA PRO A 94 -12.56 -15.13 6.14
C PRO A 94 -11.60 -15.65 5.07
N GLN A 95 -10.83 -16.69 5.38
CA GLN A 95 -10.02 -17.43 4.41
C GLN A 95 -10.54 -18.87 4.35
N CYS A 96 -10.24 -19.59 3.28
CA CYS A 96 -10.70 -20.97 3.10
C CYS A 96 -10.19 -21.94 4.18
N TYR A 97 -9.07 -21.61 4.82
CA TYR A 97 -8.39 -22.45 5.80
C TYR A 97 -7.92 -21.62 6.99
N GLU A 98 -7.85 -22.26 8.14
CA GLU A 98 -7.24 -21.70 9.35
C GLU A 98 -5.82 -22.26 9.55
N PRO A 99 -4.92 -21.50 10.21
CA PRO A 99 -5.11 -20.15 10.74
C PRO A 99 -5.08 -19.06 9.65
N PHE A 100 -5.59 -17.86 9.97
CA PHE A 100 -5.52 -16.71 9.07
C PHE A 100 -4.07 -16.35 8.70
N VAL A 101 -3.83 -16.15 7.41
CA VAL A 101 -2.53 -15.74 6.87
C VAL A 101 -2.64 -14.29 6.34
N PRO A 102 -1.98 -13.31 6.98
CA PRO A 102 -1.95 -11.94 6.46
C PRO A 102 -1.07 -11.85 5.20
N GLY A 103 -1.17 -10.73 4.46
CA GLY A 103 -0.25 -10.49 3.34
C GLY A 103 -0.58 -11.22 2.03
N MET A 104 -1.74 -11.87 1.95
CA MET A 104 -2.18 -12.57 0.73
C MET A 104 -2.49 -11.60 -0.42
N ALA A 105 -2.47 -12.14 -1.65
CA ALA A 105 -2.74 -11.38 -2.86
C ALA A 105 -4.17 -10.80 -2.88
N ALA A 106 -4.37 -9.68 -3.58
CA ALA A 106 -5.69 -9.04 -3.69
C ALA A 106 -6.78 -9.99 -4.27
N ILE A 107 -6.39 -10.98 -5.07
CA ILE A 107 -7.30 -11.99 -5.60
C ILE A 107 -7.82 -12.95 -4.52
N ASP A 108 -7.07 -13.21 -3.46
CA ASP A 108 -7.50 -14.05 -2.33
C ASP A 108 -8.68 -13.43 -1.60
N LEU A 109 -8.54 -12.14 -1.24
CA LEU A 109 -9.61 -11.34 -0.66
C LEU A 109 -10.83 -11.29 -1.60
N LEU A 110 -10.61 -11.06 -2.90
CA LEU A 110 -11.70 -10.98 -3.87
C LEU A 110 -12.46 -12.30 -4.01
N LEU A 111 -11.77 -13.43 -4.10
CA LEU A 111 -12.41 -14.73 -4.28
C LEU A 111 -13.12 -15.19 -3.01
N THR A 112 -12.66 -14.76 -1.84
CA THR A 112 -13.27 -15.15 -0.57
C THR A 112 -14.40 -14.22 -0.13
N CYS A 113 -14.32 -12.92 -0.43
CA CYS A 113 -15.32 -11.93 -0.02
C CYS A 113 -16.22 -11.42 -1.14
N GLY A 114 -15.92 -11.73 -2.41
CA GLY A 114 -16.70 -11.25 -3.55
C GLY A 114 -16.85 -9.73 -3.57
N ALA A 115 -18.09 -9.25 -3.68
CA ALA A 115 -18.42 -7.82 -3.75
C ALA A 115 -18.02 -7.04 -2.49
N ASP A 116 -17.93 -7.69 -1.32
CA ASP A 116 -17.59 -7.05 -0.05
C ASP A 116 -16.09 -6.77 0.10
N ALA A 117 -15.26 -7.30 -0.81
CA ALA A 117 -13.81 -7.16 -0.77
C ALA A 117 -13.36 -5.69 -0.73
N ILE A 118 -13.99 -4.82 -1.52
CA ILE A 118 -13.63 -3.39 -1.56
C ILE A 118 -14.01 -2.65 -0.27
N SER A 119 -15.16 -2.99 0.32
CA SER A 119 -15.62 -2.39 1.58
C SER A 119 -14.66 -2.72 2.71
N ARG A 120 -14.17 -3.97 2.76
CA ARG A 120 -13.15 -4.41 3.73
C ARG A 120 -11.82 -3.67 3.56
N LEU A 121 -11.35 -3.50 2.32
CA LEU A 121 -10.13 -2.71 2.07
C LEU A 121 -10.28 -1.25 2.49
N ARG A 122 -11.44 -0.64 2.21
CA ARG A 122 -11.70 0.77 2.55
C ARG A 122 -11.88 1.00 4.04
N ALA A 123 -12.46 0.05 4.78
CA ALA A 123 -12.59 0.13 6.23
C ALA A 123 -11.22 0.31 6.93
N MET A 124 -10.15 -0.24 6.35
CA MET A 124 -8.79 -0.08 6.90
C MET A 124 -8.20 1.32 6.73
N ARG A 125 -8.73 2.13 5.81
CA ARG A 125 -8.32 3.53 5.67
C ARG A 125 -8.96 4.43 6.74
N ALA A 126 -10.25 4.20 7.06
CA ALA A 126 -10.97 4.99 8.06
C ALA A 126 -10.34 4.86 9.45
N THR A 127 -9.92 3.65 9.81
CA THR A 127 -9.26 3.37 11.10
C THR A 127 -7.91 4.07 11.28
N LEU A 128 -7.28 4.56 10.20
CA LEU A 128 -6.05 5.37 10.29
C LEU A 128 -6.35 6.86 10.49
N ALA A 129 -7.48 7.37 9.98
CA ALA A 129 -7.90 8.75 10.18
C ALA A 129 -8.38 9.02 11.61
N ASP A 130 -8.97 8.00 12.25
CA ASP A 130 -9.45 8.08 13.64
C ASP A 130 -8.35 7.78 14.69
N GLY A 131 -7.12 7.54 14.23
CA GLY A 131 -5.94 7.22 15.05
C GLY A 131 -5.31 8.43 15.74
N SER A 132 -6.10 9.26 16.42
CA SER A 132 -5.56 10.21 17.39
C SER A 132 -5.10 9.46 18.66
N GLY A 133 -3.80 9.27 18.80
CA GLY A 133 -3.07 9.30 20.09
C GLY A 133 -3.42 8.34 21.24
N ALA A 134 -4.38 7.43 21.14
CA ALA A 134 -4.88 6.71 22.33
C ALA A 134 -4.05 5.48 22.76
N GLU A 135 -3.32 4.81 21.85
CA GLU A 135 -2.61 3.58 22.20
C GLU A 135 -1.21 3.81 22.80
N ALA A 136 -0.58 4.96 22.53
CA ALA A 136 0.75 5.29 23.07
C ALA A 136 0.72 5.77 24.53
N GLU A 137 -0.43 6.27 25.02
CA GLU A 137 -0.53 6.84 26.36
C GLU A 137 -0.93 5.81 27.42
N THR A 138 -1.67 4.77 27.03
CA THR A 138 -2.01 3.65 27.93
C THR A 138 -0.77 2.87 28.35
N SER A 139 0.17 2.66 27.42
CA SER A 139 1.43 1.97 27.70
C SER A 139 2.42 2.80 28.52
N ARG A 140 2.39 4.15 28.44
CA ARG A 140 3.19 5.03 29.31
C ARG A 140 2.62 5.13 30.73
N ARG A 141 1.29 5.19 30.88
CA ARG A 141 0.65 5.25 32.21
C ARG A 141 0.73 3.93 33.00
N GLU A 142 0.80 2.78 32.33
CA GLU A 142 1.04 1.50 33.01
C GLU A 142 2.50 1.29 33.45
N VAL A 143 3.47 1.80 32.70
CA VAL A 143 4.89 1.77 33.09
C VAL A 143 5.17 2.76 34.23
N GLU A 144 4.57 3.95 34.22
CA GLU A 144 4.69 4.92 35.32
C GLU A 144 3.98 4.44 36.61
N ARG A 145 2.84 3.73 36.50
CA ARG A 145 2.19 3.12 37.68
C ARG A 145 2.99 1.97 38.30
N ARG A 146 3.70 1.17 37.49
CA ARG A 146 4.53 0.07 38.00
C ARG A 146 5.88 0.53 38.55
N GLY A 147 6.40 1.68 38.13
CA GLY A 147 7.65 2.25 38.63
C GLY A 147 7.56 2.91 40.02
N GLY A 148 6.36 3.27 40.49
CA GLY A 148 6.17 3.98 41.76
C GLY A 148 6.13 3.11 43.02
N GLU A 149 5.92 1.79 42.90
CA GLU A 149 5.72 0.90 44.05
C GLU A 149 6.99 0.23 44.58
N HIS A 150 8.15 0.44 43.96
CA HIS A 150 9.43 -0.18 44.38
C HIS A 150 10.40 0.76 45.09
N ALA A 151 10.00 2.00 45.40
CA ALA A 151 10.85 3.01 46.05
C ALA A 151 10.42 3.38 47.49
N ARG A 152 9.70 2.49 48.18
CA ARG A 152 9.46 2.59 49.63
C ARG A 152 9.55 1.21 50.29
N LYS A 153 10.77 0.77 50.55
CA LYS A 153 11.13 -0.08 51.69
C LYS A 153 12.59 0.12 52.02
#